data_AF-A0A9E0PS23-F1
#
_entry.id   AF-A0A9E0PS23-F1
#
_cell.length_a   1.000
_cell.length_b   1.000
_cell.length_c   1.000
_cell.angle_alpha   90.00
_cell.angle_beta   90.00
_cell.angle_gamma   90.00
#
_symmetry.space_group_name_H-M   'P 1'
#
loop_
_entity.id
_entity.type
_entity.pdbx_description
1 polymer ?
#
loop_
_entity_poly.entity_id
_entity_poly.type
_entity_poly.pdbx_seq_one_letter_code
_entity_poly.pdbx_strand_id
1 'polypeptide(L)'
;RKMVREWPFFSTLLSNMDMVLAKSDLALASRYSELVQDARLRKKVFGAIEAEWHRTADVLTRITGEKHRLAHNTALARSIRHRFPYIDPLHHLQVELIRRWRAGQGDERVQTGIHISINGIAAGLRNTG
;
A
#
# COMPACT_ATOMS: atom_id res chain seq x y z
N ARG A 1 -21.57 8.91 11.32
CA ARG A 1 -21.07 9.74 12.45
C ARG A 1 -21.58 9.22 13.80
N LYS A 2 -22.89 9.13 14.05
CA LYS A 2 -23.46 8.56 15.29
C LYS A 2 -22.91 7.16 15.60
N MET A 3 -22.94 6.26 14.63
CA MET A 3 -22.37 4.90 14.75
C MET A 3 -20.87 4.90 15.11
N VAL A 4 -20.06 5.86 14.65
CA VAL A 4 -18.63 5.92 15.01
C VAL A 4 -18.44 6.23 16.49
N ARG A 5 -19.31 7.07 17.05
CA ARG A 5 -19.24 7.51 18.44
C ARG A 5 -19.84 6.49 19.41
N GLU A 6 -20.91 5.83 18.98
CA GLU A 6 -21.75 5.02 19.87
C GLU A 6 -21.60 3.52 19.65
N TRP A 7 -20.99 3.08 18.54
CA TRP A 7 -20.84 1.66 18.22
C TRP A 7 -19.35 1.27 18.08
N PRO A 8 -18.76 0.64 19.13
CA PRO A 8 -17.35 0.26 19.14
C PRO A 8 -16.93 -0.61 17.94
N PHE A 9 -17.78 -1.54 17.50
CA PHE A 9 -17.51 -2.38 16.32
C PHE A 9 -17.29 -1.54 15.06
N PHE A 10 -18.18 -0.57 14.80
CA PHE A 10 -18.09 0.29 13.62
C PHE A 10 -16.87 1.20 13.68
N SER A 11 -16.54 1.72 14.87
CA SER A 11 -15.33 2.52 15.08
C SER A 11 -14.04 1.73 14.82
N THR A 12 -13.97 0.49 15.32
CA THR A 12 -12.82 -0.41 15.09
C THR A 12 -12.67 -0.78 13.62
N LEU A 13 -13.78 -1.07 12.93
CA LEU A 13 -13.76 -1.36 11.49
C LEU A 13 -13.17 -0.19 10.68
N LEU A 14 -13.62 1.04 10.96
CA LEU A 14 -13.07 2.23 10.29
C LEU A 14 -11.61 2.50 10.66
N SER A 15 -11.23 2.24 11.91
CA SER A 15 -9.84 2.39 12.37
C SER A 15 -8.89 1.40 11.66
N ASN A 16 -9.34 0.16 11.45
CA ASN A 16 -8.59 -0.84 10.67
C ASN A 16 -8.45 -0.40 9.22
N MET A 17 -9.53 0.10 8.60
CA MET A 17 -9.47 0.64 7.23
C MET A 17 -8.50 1.83 7.13
N ASP A 18 -8.52 2.74 8.10
CA ASP A 18 -7.60 3.89 8.16
C ASP A 18 -6.14 3.44 8.26
N MET A 19 -5.87 2.40 9.05
CA MET A 19 -4.54 1.80 9.15
C MET A 19 -4.06 1.21 7.83
N VAL A 20 -4.91 0.48 7.11
CA VAL A 20 -4.55 -0.11 5.81
C VAL A 20 -4.27 0.98 4.78
N LEU A 21 -5.13 2.00 4.70
CA LEU A 21 -4.93 3.15 3.82
C LEU A 21 -3.65 3.92 4.17
N ALA A 22 -3.29 4.03 5.45
CA ALA A 22 -2.05 4.66 5.88
C ALA A 22 -0.78 3.90 5.46
N LYS A 23 -0.90 2.61 5.13
CA LYS A 23 0.21 1.76 4.67
C LYS A 23 0.29 1.64 3.14
N SER A 24 -0.75 2.05 2.43
CA SER A 24 -0.78 2.03 0.96
C SER A 24 -0.11 3.25 0.35
N ASP A 25 0.56 3.04 -0.77
CA ASP A 25 1.23 4.09 -1.55
C ASP A 25 0.87 3.95 -3.03
N LEU A 26 0.09 4.91 -3.55
CA LEU A 26 -0.34 4.92 -4.95
C LEU A 26 0.81 5.20 -5.92
N ALA A 27 1.80 6.01 -5.53
CA ALA A 27 2.96 6.28 -6.38
C ALA A 27 3.79 5.01 -6.58
N LEU A 28 3.98 4.26 -5.50
CA LEU A 28 4.63 2.96 -5.55
C LEU A 28 3.81 1.94 -6.36
N ALA A 29 2.50 1.85 -6.11
CA ALA A 29 1.63 0.95 -6.85
C ALA A 29 1.63 1.26 -8.36
N SER A 30 1.75 2.54 -8.75
CA SER A 30 1.92 2.96 -10.14
C SER A 30 3.17 2.35 -10.77
N ARG A 31 4.30 2.29 -10.06
CA ARG A 31 5.55 1.67 -10.55
C ARG A 31 5.39 0.17 -10.78
N TYR A 32 4.64 -0.54 -9.93
CA TYR A 32 4.32 -1.95 -10.20
C TYR A 32 3.40 -2.10 -11.41
N SER A 33 2.46 -1.18 -11.60
CA SER A 33 1.57 -1.19 -12.76
C SER A 33 2.35 -1.11 -14.08
N GLU A 34 3.51 -0.45 -14.11
CA GLU A 34 4.38 -0.35 -15.28
C GLU A 34 4.93 -1.71 -15.76
N LEU A 35 4.91 -2.74 -14.91
CA LEU A 35 5.23 -4.12 -15.31
C LEU A 35 4.19 -4.74 -16.26
N VAL A 36 3.03 -4.08 -16.43
CA VAL A 36 2.02 -4.42 -17.44
C VAL A 36 2.36 -3.68 -18.73
N GLN A 37 2.69 -4.44 -19.77
CA GLN A 37 3.09 -3.91 -21.08
C GLN A 37 1.93 -3.25 -21.84
N ASP A 38 0.71 -3.78 -21.70
CA ASP A 38 -0.49 -3.16 -22.27
C ASP A 38 -0.84 -1.89 -21.50
N ALA A 39 -0.49 -0.74 -22.09
CA ALA A 39 -0.75 0.56 -21.52
C ALA A 39 -2.24 0.91 -21.36
N ARG A 40 -3.12 0.38 -22.24
CA ARG A 40 -4.57 0.62 -22.14
C ARG A 40 -5.15 -0.16 -20.98
N LEU A 41 -4.80 -1.45 -20.87
CA LEU A 41 -5.20 -2.30 -19.75
C LEU A 41 -4.68 -1.72 -18.42
N ARG A 42 -3.39 -1.35 -18.37
CA ARG A 42 -2.76 -0.73 -17.21
C ARG A 42 -3.52 0.50 -16.74
N LYS A 43 -3.75 1.46 -17.64
CA LYS A 43 -4.48 2.72 -17.32
C LYS A 43 -5.90 2.44 -16.84
N LYS A 44 -6.62 1.53 -17.50
CA LYS A 44 -8.00 1.18 -17.14
C LYS A 44 -8.09 0.60 -15.72
N VAL A 45 -7.27 -0.41 -15.43
CA VAL A 45 -7.33 -1.13 -14.15
C VAL A 45 -6.75 -0.30 -13.02
N PHE A 46 -5.55 0.26 -13.22
CA PHE A 46 -4.90 1.06 -12.18
C PHE A 46 -5.70 2.34 -11.87
N GLY A 47 -6.23 3.03 -12.89
CA GLY A 47 -7.07 4.21 -12.68
C GLY A 47 -8.36 3.90 -11.91
N ALA A 48 -8.95 2.72 -12.10
CA ALA A 48 -10.12 2.30 -11.32
C ALA A 48 -9.77 2.08 -9.83
N ILE A 49 -8.61 1.47 -9.55
CA ILE A 49 -8.09 1.25 -8.20
C ILE A 49 -7.77 2.58 -7.52
N GLU A 50 -7.04 3.46 -8.20
CA GLU A 50 -6.70 4.80 -7.72
C GLU A 50 -7.95 5.61 -7.40
N ALA A 51 -8.95 5.60 -8.28
CA ALA A 51 -10.20 6.29 -8.06
C ALA A 51 -10.97 5.75 -6.84
N GLU A 52 -11.00 4.43 -6.64
CA GLU A 52 -11.63 3.82 -5.47
C GLU A 52 -10.88 4.13 -4.17
N TRP A 53 -9.55 4.15 -4.22
CA TRP A 53 -8.72 4.54 -3.09
C TRP A 53 -9.06 5.97 -2.63
N HIS A 54 -9.13 6.92 -3.57
CA HIS A 54 -9.51 8.30 -3.26
C HIS A 54 -10.94 8.41 -2.72
N ARG A 55 -11.92 7.73 -3.34
CA ARG A 55 -13.30 7.69 -2.84
C ARG A 55 -13.36 7.18 -1.40
N THR A 56 -12.65 6.09 -1.12
CA THR A 56 -12.61 5.49 0.22
C THR A 56 -11.97 6.45 1.22
N ALA A 57 -10.84 7.07 0.87
CA ALA A 57 -10.15 8.04 1.69
C ALA A 57 -11.05 9.24 2.04
N ASP A 58 -11.77 9.78 1.06
CA ASP A 58 -12.67 10.93 1.22
C ASP A 58 -13.87 10.58 2.10
N VAL A 59 -14.52 9.44 1.85
CA VAL A 59 -15.65 8.98 2.66
C VAL A 59 -15.23 8.75 4.10
N LEU A 60 -14.08 8.12 4.33
CA LEU A 60 -13.55 7.90 5.66
C LEU A 60 -13.33 9.22 6.41
N THR A 61 -12.66 10.19 5.78
CA THR A 61 -12.46 11.54 6.35
C THR A 61 -13.78 12.26 6.62
N ARG A 62 -14.79 12.13 5.76
CA ARG A 62 -16.13 12.71 6.00
C ARG A 62 -16.85 12.08 7.19
N ILE A 63 -16.66 10.78 7.40
CA ILE A 63 -17.30 10.01 8.47
C ILE A 63 -16.61 10.24 9.82
N THR A 64 -15.29 10.23 9.87
CA THR A 64 -14.50 10.40 11.11
C THR A 64 -14.32 11.87 11.47
N GLY A 65 -14.22 12.76 10.48
CA GLY A 65 -13.85 14.17 10.66
C GLY A 65 -12.34 14.40 10.69
N GLU A 66 -11.54 13.34 10.59
CA GLU A 66 -10.08 13.40 10.70
C GLU A 66 -9.43 13.71 9.36
N LYS A 67 -8.59 14.77 9.34
CA LYS A 67 -7.84 15.20 8.14
C LYS A 67 -6.56 14.40 7.92
N HIS A 68 -6.02 13.81 8.97
CA HIS A 68 -4.78 13.03 8.92
C HIS A 68 -5.09 11.57 9.24
N ARG A 69 -4.45 10.67 8.49
CA ARG A 69 -4.50 9.23 8.77
C ARG A 69 -3.87 8.94 10.12
N LEU A 70 -4.43 7.97 10.84
CA LEU A 70 -3.99 7.51 12.14
C LEU A 70 -3.94 8.62 13.20
N ALA A 71 -4.83 9.62 13.11
CA ALA A 71 -4.89 10.73 14.08
C ALA A 71 -5.04 10.25 15.54
N HIS A 72 -5.77 9.16 15.74
CA HIS A 72 -5.97 8.55 17.07
C HIS A 72 -4.90 7.51 17.45
N ASN A 73 -3.94 7.21 16.57
CA ASN A 73 -2.86 6.28 16.82
C ASN A 73 -1.52 6.84 16.30
N THR A 74 -1.07 7.91 16.93
CA THR A 74 0.15 8.64 16.55
C THR A 74 1.42 7.79 16.68
N ALA A 75 1.45 6.83 17.62
CA ALA A 75 2.54 5.87 17.76
C ALA A 75 2.66 4.97 16.52
N LEU A 76 1.54 4.44 16.02
CA LEU A 76 1.51 3.66 14.79
C LEU A 76 1.87 4.52 13.57
N ALA A 77 1.35 5.74 13.49
CA ALA A 77 1.67 6.67 12.41
C ALA A 77 3.18 6.94 12.31
N ARG A 78 3.83 7.20 13.45
CA ARG A 78 5.30 7.35 13.52
C ARG A 78 5.99 6.05 13.12
N SER A 79 5.59 4.92 13.70
CA SER A 79 6.18 3.61 13.39
C SER A 79 6.14 3.27 11.89
N ILE A 80 5.05 3.59 11.20
CA ILE A 80 4.93 3.41 9.74
C ILE A 80 5.91 4.35 9.02
N ARG A 81 5.90 5.63 9.38
CA ARG A 81 6.79 6.65 8.78
C ARG A 81 8.27 6.31 8.92
N HIS A 82 8.69 5.73 10.05
CA HIS A 82 10.08 5.32 10.26
C HIS A 82 10.46 4.08 9.45
N ARG A 83 9.50 3.22 9.09
CA ARG A 83 9.77 1.98 8.34
C ARG A 83 9.82 2.21 6.83
N PHE A 84 9.01 3.12 6.31
CA PHE A 84 8.87 3.38 4.88
C PHE A 84 10.21 3.62 4.15
N PRO A 85 11.14 4.45 4.67
CA PRO A 85 12.44 4.67 4.03
C PRO A 85 13.29 3.41 3.84
N TYR A 86 13.08 2.37 4.65
CA TYR A 86 13.81 1.10 4.52
C TYR A 86 13.14 0.11 3.58
N ILE A 87 11.82 0.24 3.38
CA ILE A 87 11.03 -0.65 2.52
C ILE A 87 11.03 -0.13 1.08
N ASP A 88 11.04 1.19 0.89
CA ASP A 88 10.98 1.82 -0.43
C ASP A 88 12.07 1.32 -1.40
N PRO A 89 13.36 1.23 -1.00
CA PRO A 89 14.39 0.67 -1.87
C PRO A 89 14.14 -0.80 -2.25
N LEU A 90 13.53 -1.59 -1.35
CA LEU A 90 13.18 -2.99 -1.61
C LEU A 90 12.09 -3.12 -2.67
N HIS A 91 11.10 -2.21 -2.67
CA HIS A 91 10.08 -2.17 -3.72
C HIS A 91 10.68 -1.82 -5.07
N HIS A 92 11.54 -0.79 -5.12
CA HIS A 92 12.25 -0.42 -6.35
C HIS A 92 13.08 -1.56 -6.92
N LEU A 93 13.85 -2.24 -6.06
CA LEU A 93 14.60 -3.43 -6.42
C LEU A 93 13.68 -4.54 -6.92
N GLN A 94 12.60 -4.84 -6.20
CA GLN A 94 11.64 -5.87 -6.57
C GLN A 94 11.04 -5.63 -7.96
N VAL A 95 10.61 -4.40 -8.27
CA VAL A 95 10.06 -4.04 -9.58
C VAL A 95 11.07 -4.34 -10.69
N GLU A 96 12.33 -3.95 -10.51
CA GLU A 96 13.38 -4.19 -11.49
C GLU A 96 13.69 -5.69 -11.66
N LEU A 97 13.77 -6.45 -10.57
CA LEU A 97 14.02 -7.88 -10.64
C LEU A 97 12.88 -8.63 -11.33
N ILE A 98 11.63 -8.28 -11.03
CA ILE A 98 10.45 -8.85 -11.72
C ILE A 98 10.47 -8.50 -13.20
N ARG A 99 10.87 -7.27 -13.56
CA ARG A 99 11.00 -6.84 -14.95
C ARG A 99 12.01 -7.72 -15.71
N ARG A 100 13.21 -7.92 -15.15
CA ARG A 100 14.26 -8.79 -15.74
C ARG A 100 13.79 -10.23 -15.88
N TRP A 101 13.17 -10.76 -14.82
CA TRP A 101 12.62 -12.11 -14.83
C TRP A 101 11.61 -12.31 -15.97
N ARG A 102 10.65 -11.39 -16.12
CA ARG A 102 9.64 -11.44 -17.19
C ARG A 102 10.21 -11.23 -18.59
N ALA A 103 11.34 -10.53 -18.72
CA ALA A 103 12.05 -10.33 -19.98
C ALA A 103 12.92 -11.54 -20.39
N GLY A 104 12.92 -12.63 -19.61
CA GLY A 104 13.77 -13.79 -19.86
C GLY A 104 15.24 -13.58 -19.48
N GLN A 105 15.55 -12.50 -18.75
CA GLN A 105 16.89 -12.17 -18.24
C GLN A 105 17.06 -12.63 -16.78
N GLY A 106 16.28 -13.63 -16.36
CA GLY A 106 16.30 -14.17 -15.00
C GLY A 106 17.37 -15.25 -14.85
N ASP A 107 18.23 -15.08 -13.84
CA ASP A 107 19.09 -16.14 -13.32
C ASP A 107 18.68 -16.48 -11.87
N GLU A 108 19.38 -17.43 -11.25
CA GLU A 108 19.15 -17.83 -9.86
C GLU A 108 19.29 -16.65 -8.87
N ARG A 109 20.16 -15.68 -9.18
CA ARG A 109 20.36 -14.48 -8.36
C ARG A 109 19.16 -13.55 -8.44
N VAL A 110 18.57 -13.37 -9.63
CA VAL A 110 17.34 -12.60 -9.83
C VAL A 110 16.19 -13.23 -9.06
N GLN A 111 16.01 -14.54 -9.18
CA GLN A 111 14.96 -15.27 -8.44
C GLN A 111 15.13 -15.12 -6.92
N THR A 112 16.35 -15.34 -6.43
CA THR A 112 16.68 -15.17 -5.01
C THR A 112 16.42 -13.75 -4.53
N GLY A 113 16.83 -12.74 -5.32
CA GLY A 113 16.56 -11.34 -5.03
C GLY A 113 15.07 -11.02 -4.94
N ILE A 114 14.23 -11.60 -5.80
CA ILE A 114 12.78 -11.47 -5.73
C ILE A 114 12.29 -12.03 -4.38
N HIS A 115 12.69 -13.24 -3.99
CA HIS A 115 12.29 -13.84 -2.72
C HIS A 115 12.74 -13.02 -1.51
N ILE A 116 13.98 -12.51 -1.50
CA ILE A 116 14.48 -11.64 -0.43
C ILE A 116 13.66 -10.36 -0.35
N SER A 117 13.35 -9.73 -1.48
CA SER A 117 12.53 -8.51 -1.50
C SER A 117 11.12 -8.75 -0.98
N ILE A 118 10.48 -9.89 -1.33
CA ILE A 118 9.16 -10.29 -0.81
C ILE A 118 9.21 -10.38 0.72
N ASN A 119 10.19 -11.10 1.26
CA ASN A 119 10.33 -11.28 2.70
C ASN A 119 10.62 -9.96 3.42
N GLY A 120 11.49 -9.11 2.86
CA GLY A 120 11.82 -7.81 3.41
C GLY A 120 10.63 -6.85 3.45
N ILE A 121 9.86 -6.78 2.37
CA ILE A 121 8.64 -5.97 2.29
C ILE A 121 7.59 -6.46 3.30
N ALA A 122 7.36 -7.79 3.36
CA ALA A 122 6.41 -8.38 4.29
C ALA A 122 6.78 -8.09 5.76
N ALA A 123 8.06 -8.24 6.13
CA ALA A 123 8.56 -7.93 7.46
C ALA A 123 8.40 -6.44 7.80
N GLY A 124 8.58 -5.55 6.81
CA GLY A 124 8.43 -4.11 6.96
C GLY A 124 7.00 -3.65 7.16
N LEU A 125 6.06 -4.13 6.33
CA LEU A 125 4.64 -3.71 6.37
C LEU A 125 3.88 -4.28 7.57
N ARG A 126 4.30 -5.46 8.07
CA ARG A 126 3.62 -6.20 9.15
C ARG A 126 2.15 -6.43 8.81
N ASN A 127 1.23 -6.20 9.75
CA ASN A 127 -0.20 -6.46 9.58
C ASN A 127 -0.85 -5.54 8.52
N THR A 128 -1.38 -6.09 7.44
CA THR A 128 -1.98 -5.32 6.33
C THR A 128 -3.48 -5.53 6.18
N GLY A 129 -4.07 -6.39 7.02
CA GLY A 129 -5.50 -6.74 7.04
C GLY A 129 -5.70 -7.98 7.90
#